data_AF-A0A0D2H5P2-F1
#
_entry.id   AF-A0A0D2H5P2-F1
#
_cell.length_a   1.000
_cell.length_b   1.000
_cell.length_c   1.000
_cell.angle_alpha   90.00
_cell.angle_beta   90.00
_cell.angle_gamma   90.00
#
_symmetry.space_group_name_H-M   'P 1'
#
loop_
_entity.id
_entity.type
_entity.pdbx_description
1 polymer ?
#
loop_
_entity_poly.entity_id
_entity_poly.type
_entity_poly.pdbx_seq_one_letter_code
_entity_poly.pdbx_strand_id
1 'polypeptide(L)'
;MAPKRIVLRFHEKYERDPATITQKFFEAINIDPQDDYFPHLCPPDDSTKMHLVIDLYCKSFPSVNLDQVSHEVYRVKKPDDDLLV
;
A
#
# COMPACT_ATOMS: atom_id res chain seq x y z
N MET A 1 -6.89 -9.68 -14.78
CA MET A 1 -6.24 -9.08 -13.59
C MET A 1 -4.84 -9.64 -13.51
N ALA A 2 -3.87 -8.84 -13.05
CA ALA A 2 -2.48 -9.27 -12.91
C ALA A 2 -1.98 -8.85 -11.51
N PRO A 3 -1.14 -9.68 -10.86
CA PRO A 3 -0.61 -9.36 -9.54
C PRO A 3 0.14 -8.04 -9.57
N LYS A 4 -0.11 -7.18 -8.58
CA LYS A 4 0.47 -5.84 -8.49
C LYS A 4 0.81 -5.53 -7.04
N ARG A 5 1.97 -4.89 -6.81
CA ARG A 5 2.39 -4.41 -5.50
C ARG A 5 2.23 -2.90 -5.40
N ILE A 6 1.55 -2.43 -4.38
CA ILE A 6 1.48 -1.01 -4.05
C ILE A 6 2.34 -0.77 -2.81
N VAL A 7 3.18 0.27 -2.83
CA VAL A 7 3.98 0.69 -1.68
C VAL A 7 3.53 2.09 -1.25
N LEU A 8 2.90 2.19 -0.09
CA LEU A 8 2.53 3.47 0.50
C LEU A 8 3.62 3.91 1.47
N ARG A 9 4.31 5.01 1.15
CA ARG A 9 5.36 5.58 2.00
C ARG A 9 4.83 6.75 2.81
N PHE A 10 5.07 6.73 4.13
CA PHE A 10 4.61 7.78 5.04
C PHE A 10 5.56 7.97 6.22
N HIS A 11 5.44 9.09 6.93
CA HIS A 11 6.25 9.33 8.13
C HIS A 11 5.76 8.44 9.28
N GLU A 12 6.66 7.87 10.08
CA GLU A 12 6.33 7.08 11.28
C GLU A 12 5.36 7.78 12.25
N LYS A 13 5.41 9.11 12.35
CA LYS A 13 4.48 9.91 13.16
C LYS A 13 3.04 9.89 12.63
N TYR A 14 2.85 9.39 11.42
CA TYR A 14 1.54 9.15 10.83
C TYR A 14 1.11 7.70 10.96
N GLU A 15 1.73 6.92 11.85
CA GLU A 15 1.27 5.58 12.23
C GLU A 15 -0.23 5.67 12.58
N ARG A 16 -1.04 5.28 11.59
CA ARG A 16 -2.46 5.05 11.67
C ARG A 16 -2.66 3.54 11.61
N ASP A 17 -3.86 3.11 11.94
CA ASP A 17 -4.33 1.76 11.60
C ASP A 17 -4.07 1.47 10.10
N PRO A 18 -3.24 0.46 9.77
CA PRO A 18 -2.97 0.07 8.39
C PRO A 18 -4.24 -0.21 7.58
N ALA A 19 -5.29 -0.73 8.20
CA ALA A 19 -6.56 -0.99 7.53
C ALA A 19 -7.22 0.33 7.07
N THR A 20 -7.24 1.35 7.91
CA THR A 20 -7.75 2.68 7.56
C THR A 20 -6.96 3.32 6.40
N ILE A 21 -5.62 3.21 6.38
CA ILE A 21 -4.81 3.72 5.27
C ILE A 21 -5.13 2.98 3.97
N THR A 22 -5.18 1.65 4.05
CA THR A 22 -5.46 0.76 2.92
C THR A 22 -6.82 1.07 2.30
N GLN A 23 -7.86 1.18 3.13
CA GLN A 23 -9.22 1.50 2.67
C GLN A 23 -9.27 2.87 1.97
N LYS A 24 -8.71 3.91 2.59
CA LYS A 24 -8.70 5.26 1.98
C LYS A 24 -7.92 5.30 0.68
N PHE A 25 -6.85 4.52 0.58
CA PHE A 25 -6.10 4.41 -0.66
C PHE A 25 -6.95 3.76 -1.76
N PHE A 26 -7.61 2.63 -1.47
CA PHE A 26 -8.49 1.95 -2.43
C PHE A 26 -9.65 2.83 -2.90
N GLU A 27 -10.27 3.59 -1.99
CA GLU A 27 -11.27 4.60 -2.32
C GLU A 27 -10.70 5.69 -3.25
N ALA A 28 -9.51 6.20 -2.96
CA ALA A 28 -8.88 7.27 -3.74
C ALA A 28 -8.53 6.86 -5.19
N ILE A 29 -8.12 5.61 -5.40
CA ILE A 29 -7.79 5.10 -6.74
C ILE A 29 -8.96 4.33 -7.39
N ASN A 30 -10.13 4.31 -6.74
CA ASN A 30 -11.35 3.64 -7.19
C ASN A 30 -11.12 2.15 -7.57
N ILE A 31 -10.49 1.40 -6.66
CA ILE A 31 -10.38 -0.06 -6.78
C ILE A 31 -11.08 -0.76 -5.62
N ASP A 32 -11.62 -1.94 -5.88
CA ASP A 32 -12.12 -2.86 -4.87
C ASP A 32 -11.47 -4.24 -5.09
N PRO A 33 -10.40 -4.58 -4.34
CA PRO A 33 -9.80 -5.90 -4.41
C PRO A 33 -10.59 -6.97 -3.64
N GLN A 34 -11.73 -6.62 -3.04
CA GLN A 34 -12.48 -7.46 -2.10
C GLN A 34 -11.57 -7.94 -0.97
N ASP A 35 -11.37 -9.23 -0.82
CA ASP A 35 -10.42 -9.82 0.12
C ASP A 35 -9.12 -10.29 -0.54
N ASP A 36 -8.95 -10.09 -1.85
CA ASP A 36 -7.79 -10.54 -2.62
C ASP A 36 -6.65 -9.52 -2.59
N TYR A 37 -6.20 -9.23 -1.37
CA TYR A 37 -4.99 -8.46 -1.13
C TYR A 37 -4.34 -8.86 0.20
N PHE A 38 -3.05 -8.59 0.34
CA PHE A 38 -2.33 -8.77 1.60
C PHE A 38 -1.51 -7.50 1.95
N PRO A 39 -1.82 -6.84 3.09
CA PRO A 39 -1.04 -5.70 3.57
C PRO A 39 0.13 -6.15 4.48
N HIS A 40 1.31 -5.58 4.26
CA HIS A 40 2.50 -5.69 5.10
C HIS A 40 2.91 -4.30 5.60
N LEU A 41 3.00 -4.13 6.91
CA LEU A 41 3.62 -2.94 7.48
C LEU A 41 5.12 -3.19 7.65
N CYS A 42 5.94 -2.39 6.97
CA CYS A 42 7.38 -2.38 7.10
C CYS A 42 7.81 -1.16 7.93
N PRO A 43 8.39 -1.37 9.13
CA PRO A 43 8.90 -0.27 9.94
C PRO A 43 10.10 0.40 9.25
N PRO A 44 10.44 1.64 9.63
CA PRO A 44 11.68 2.26 9.22
C PRO A 44 12.89 1.47 9.73
N ASP A 45 13.95 1.48 8.92
CA ASP A 45 15.30 1.13 9.36
C ASP A 45 16.00 2.43 9.79
N ASP A 46 17.01 2.92 9.06
CA ASP A 46 17.67 4.22 9.30
C ASP A 46 16.86 5.47 8.85
N SER A 47 15.53 5.35 8.71
CA SER A 47 14.66 6.41 8.17
C SER A 47 13.58 6.82 9.16
N THR A 48 12.90 7.95 8.95
CA THR A 48 11.63 8.24 9.66
C THR A 48 10.41 7.79 8.85
N LYS A 49 10.61 6.94 7.83
CA LYS A 49 9.60 6.56 6.85
C LYS A 49 9.19 5.10 7.01
N MET A 50 7.91 4.91 7.29
CA MET A 50 7.21 3.63 7.21
C MET A 50 6.86 3.32 5.76
N HIS A 51 6.74 2.03 5.46
CA HIS A 51 6.16 1.55 4.21
C HIS A 51 5.01 0.59 4.51
N LEU A 52 3.86 0.79 3.88
CA LEU A 52 2.78 -0.18 3.84
C LEU A 52 2.75 -0.78 2.44
N VAL A 53 3.18 -2.04 2.33
CA VAL A 53 3.22 -2.80 1.09
C VAL A 53 1.90 -3.56 0.96
N ILE A 54 1.22 -3.42 -0.16
CA ILE A 54 -0.07 -4.06 -0.42
C ILE A 54 0.08 -4.89 -1.69
N ASP A 55 0.02 -6.21 -1.55
CA ASP A 55 0.04 -7.13 -2.68
C ASP A 55 -1.39 -7.40 -3.13
N LEU A 56 -1.77 -6.84 -4.28
CA LEU A 56 -3.07 -7.02 -4.91
C LEU A 56 -3.10 -8.33 -5.71
N TYR A 57 -4.24 -9.02 -5.62
CA TYR A 57 -4.54 -10.26 -6.32
C TYR A 57 -3.65 -11.45 -5.92
N CYS A 58 -3.10 -11.42 -4.70
CA CYS A 58 -2.16 -12.43 -4.21
C CYS A 58 -2.80 -13.82 -3.98
N LYS A 59 -4.10 -13.90 -3.71
CA LYS A 59 -4.86 -15.16 -3.59
C LYS A 59 -5.17 -15.75 -4.96
N SER A 60 -5.49 -14.91 -5.94
CA SER A 60 -5.68 -15.34 -7.34
C SER A 60 -4.37 -15.79 -8.00
N PHE A 61 -3.22 -15.24 -7.57
CA PHE A 61 -1.90 -15.52 -8.12
C PHE A 61 -0.89 -15.93 -7.02
N PRO A 62 -1.08 -17.07 -6.35
CA PRO A 62 -0.27 -17.46 -5.19
C PRO A 62 1.19 -17.79 -5.54
N SER A 63 1.46 -18.15 -6.79
CA SER A 63 2.79 -18.54 -7.29
C SER A 63 3.47 -17.42 -8.08
N VAL A 64 3.11 -16.16 -7.84
CA VAL A 64 3.71 -15.04 -8.55
C VAL A 64 5.19 -14.86 -8.19
N ASN A 65 6.03 -14.65 -9.20
CA ASN A 65 7.41 -14.23 -8.96
C ASN A 65 7.44 -12.77 -8.48
N LEU A 66 7.74 -12.56 -7.20
CA LEU A 66 7.77 -11.23 -6.59
C LEU A 66 8.79 -10.27 -7.26
N ASP A 67 9.85 -10.79 -7.85
CA ASP A 67 10.86 -9.98 -8.57
C ASP A 67 10.33 -9.44 -9.91
N GLN A 68 9.22 -10.01 -10.42
CA GLN A 68 8.59 -9.64 -11.68
C GLN A 68 7.25 -8.91 -11.47
N VAL A 69 6.78 -8.80 -10.22
CA VAL A 69 5.53 -8.08 -9.91
C VAL A 69 5.71 -6.60 -10.21
N SER A 70 4.82 -6.05 -11.04
CA SER A 70 4.76 -4.60 -11.25
C SER A 70 4.45 -3.91 -9.93
N HIS A 71 5.20 -2.86 -9.60
CA HIS A 71 4.98 -2.11 -8.38
C HIS A 71 4.78 -0.62 -8.63
N GLU A 72 3.96 0.00 -7.78
CA GLU A 72 3.71 1.44 -7.77
C GLU A 72 3.99 1.97 -6.36
N VAL A 73 4.60 3.16 -6.27
CA VAL A 73 4.96 3.79 -5.00
C VAL A 73 4.22 5.10 -4.85
N TYR A 74 3.51 5.27 -3.74
CA TYR A 74 2.73 6.47 -3.43
C TYR A 74 3.20 7.11 -2.14
N ARG A 75 3.16 8.45 -2.08
CA ARG A 75 3.45 9.20 -0.86
C ARG A 75 2.14 9.54 -0.16
N VAL A 76 1.97 9.07 1.06
CA VAL A 76 0.80 9.47 1.88
C VAL A 76 1.10 10.79 2.58
N LYS A 77 0.23 11.79 2.38
CA LYS A 77 0.27 13.10 3.04
C LYS A 77 -0.89 13.24 4.04
N LYS A 78 -0.81 14.24 4.92
CA LYS A 78 -1.94 14.61 5.79
C LYS A 78 -3.03 15.31 4.97
N PRO A 79 -4.31 15.28 5.40
CA PRO A 79 -5.39 16.01 4.73
C PRO A 79 -5.16 17.52 4.66
N ASP A 80 -4.42 18.10 5.62
CA ASP A 80 -4.07 19.53 5.63
C ASP A 80 -3.03 19.90 4.57
N ASP A 81 -2.37 18.90 3.95
CA ASP A 81 -1.61 19.06 2.72
C ASP A 81 -2.53 18.63 1.58
N ASP A 82 -3.03 19.57 0.80
CA ASP A 82 -3.92 19.32 -0.35
C ASP A 82 -3.47 18.11 -1.19
N LEU A 83 -4.38 17.13 -1.23
CA LEU A 83 -4.43 15.89 -2.01
C LEU A 83 -3.37 14.78 -1.81
N LEU A 84 -3.94 13.61 -1.53
CA LEU A 84 -3.44 12.25 -1.72
C LEU A 84 -3.19 11.96 -3.21
N VAL A 85 -1.94 12.06 -3.65
CA VAL A 85 -1.19 11.13 -4.55
C VAL A 85 0.25 11.63 -4.69
#